data_AF-A0A2I0V7E9-F1
#
_entry.id   AF-A0A2I0V7E9-F1
#
_cell.length_a   1.000
_cell.length_b   1.000
_cell.length_c   1.000
_cell.angle_alpha   90.00
_cell.angle_beta   90.00
_cell.angle_gamma   90.00
#
_symmetry.space_group_name_H-M   'P 1'
#
loop_
_entity.id
_entity.type
_entity.pdbx_description
1 polymer ?
#
loop_
_entity_poly.entity_id
_entity_poly.type
_entity_poly.pdbx_seq_one_letter_code
_entity_poly.pdbx_strand_id
1 'polypeptide(L)'
;MGFPSSAAVEQLEQASTSQPSDSDKFLWGKLHNQLQLYRSDAENFIIHSSKMYDLIFIDAYDGDDIFPRKLWDSNGPFLQSLQRRLHPVHGTVVVNLHADSDGGVLPMGKYVTQVCRAYKESLGFAFIISVPWLCNLTLVASNGVGLGRVHQGISLSRDLVLSALLSKSNMVESLLDLPFSCLQYIKRDFELVV
;
A
#
# COMPACT_ATOMS: atom_id res chain seq x y z
N MET A 1 6.85 0.11 -16.57
CA MET A 1 6.31 -1.25 -16.33
C MET A 1 5.95 -1.88 -17.67
N GLY A 2 6.39 -3.12 -17.93
CA GLY A 2 6.20 -3.81 -19.22
C GLY A 2 4.91 -4.64 -19.28
N PHE A 3 3.75 -4.00 -19.16
CA PHE A 3 2.45 -4.66 -19.31
C PHE A 3 2.06 -4.84 -20.78
N PRO A 4 1.31 -5.90 -21.14
CA PRO A 4 0.83 -6.09 -22.50
C PRO A 4 -0.23 -5.05 -22.83
N SER A 5 -0.25 -4.55 -24.07
CA SER A 5 -1.23 -3.55 -24.51
C SER A 5 -2.67 -4.04 -24.39
N SER A 6 -2.89 -5.37 -24.48
CA SER A 6 -4.20 -6.00 -24.33
C SER A 6 -4.77 -5.94 -22.91
N ALA A 7 -3.94 -5.68 -21.89
CA ALA A 7 -4.39 -5.51 -20.51
C ALA A 7 -4.92 -4.10 -20.23
N ALA A 8 -4.69 -3.15 -21.15
CA ALA A 8 -5.15 -1.77 -21.00
C ALA A 8 -6.67 -1.69 -21.15
N VAL A 9 -7.32 -1.10 -20.15
CA VAL A 9 -8.75 -0.82 -20.13
C VAL A 9 -8.93 0.68 -20.36
N GLU A 10 -9.57 1.04 -21.48
CA GLU A 10 -9.76 2.43 -21.87
C GLU A 10 -10.89 3.12 -21.09
N GLN A 11 -11.86 2.38 -20.56
CA GLN A 11 -12.99 2.92 -19.78
C GLN A 11 -13.33 2.05 -18.57
N LEU A 12 -13.56 2.68 -17.42
CA LEU A 12 -13.79 2.02 -16.12
C LEU A 12 -15.00 1.07 -16.13
N GLU A 13 -15.96 1.30 -17.03
CA GLU A 13 -17.25 0.58 -17.11
C GLU A 13 -17.35 -0.39 -18.30
N GLN A 14 -16.44 -0.33 -19.28
CA GLN A 14 -16.43 -1.23 -20.44
C GLN A 14 -15.24 -2.17 -20.35
N ALA A 15 -15.43 -3.29 -19.65
CA ALA A 15 -14.51 -4.42 -19.68
C ALA A 15 -14.65 -5.19 -21.01
N SER A 16 -14.41 -4.54 -22.14
CA SER A 16 -14.18 -5.24 -23.41
C SER A 16 -12.68 -5.45 -23.56
N THR A 17 -12.14 -6.44 -22.85
CA THR A 17 -10.79 -6.92 -23.14
C THR A 17 -10.81 -7.54 -24.53
N SER A 18 -10.08 -6.92 -25.48
CA SER A 18 -9.79 -7.54 -26.76
C SER A 18 -9.17 -8.93 -26.52
N GLN A 19 -9.56 -9.93 -27.31
CA GLN A 19 -8.99 -11.29 -27.21
C GLN A 19 -7.45 -11.18 -27.21
N PRO A 20 -6.76 -11.75 -26.19
CA PRO A 20 -5.31 -11.66 -26.11
C PRO A 20 -4.66 -12.35 -27.32
N SER A 21 -3.57 -11.75 -27.81
CA SER A 21 -2.75 -12.38 -28.83
C SER A 21 -2.17 -13.71 -28.32
N ASP A 22 -1.78 -14.61 -29.22
CA ASP A 22 -1.17 -15.89 -28.81
C ASP A 22 0.14 -15.67 -28.04
N SER A 23 0.87 -14.59 -28.34
CA SER A 23 2.03 -14.13 -27.57
C SER A 23 1.68 -13.69 -26.15
N ASP A 24 0.56 -12.98 -25.95
CA ASP A 24 0.14 -12.55 -24.61
C ASP A 24 -0.34 -13.73 -23.77
N LYS A 25 -1.03 -14.69 -24.38
CA LYS A 25 -1.41 -15.95 -23.72
C LYS A 25 -0.19 -16.76 -23.31
N PHE A 26 0.85 -16.80 -24.15
CA PHE A 26 2.09 -17.50 -23.83
C PHE A 26 2.86 -16.84 -22.67
N LEU A 27 2.99 -15.51 -22.68
CA LEU A 27 3.77 -14.78 -21.67
C LEU A 27 3.04 -14.64 -20.32
N TRP A 28 1.72 -14.43 -20.33
CA TRP A 28 0.95 -14.08 -19.13
C TRP A 28 0.00 -15.19 -18.68
N GLY A 29 -0.30 -16.17 -19.54
CA GLY A 29 -1.17 -17.29 -19.22
C GLY A 29 -2.51 -16.84 -18.63
N LYS A 30 -2.83 -17.32 -17.42
CA LYS A 30 -4.07 -16.97 -16.70
C LYS A 30 -4.06 -15.56 -16.09
N LEU A 31 -2.89 -14.96 -15.90
CA LEU A 31 -2.76 -13.63 -15.29
C LEU A 31 -3.40 -12.54 -16.16
N HIS A 32 -3.44 -12.75 -17.48
CA HIS A 32 -4.08 -11.83 -18.42
C HIS A 32 -5.53 -11.48 -18.03
N ASN A 33 -6.28 -12.44 -17.48
CA ASN A 33 -7.67 -12.22 -17.09
C ASN A 33 -7.84 -11.75 -15.63
N GLN A 34 -6.77 -11.80 -14.85
CA GLN A 34 -6.75 -11.42 -13.43
C GLN A 34 -6.12 -10.03 -13.21
N LEU A 35 -5.37 -9.54 -14.19
CA LEU A 35 -4.69 -8.25 -14.15
C LEU A 35 -5.32 -7.29 -15.15
N GLN A 36 -5.75 -6.14 -14.65
CA GLN A 36 -6.33 -5.08 -15.45
C GLN A 36 -5.45 -3.83 -15.29
N LEU A 37 -5.05 -3.24 -16.41
CA LEU A 37 -4.27 -2.01 -16.44
C LEU A 37 -5.20 -0.85 -16.76
N TYR A 38 -5.23 0.16 -15.91
CA TYR A 38 -5.99 1.38 -16.14
C TYR A 38 -5.03 2.53 -16.34
N ARG A 39 -5.16 3.24 -17.46
CA ARG A 39 -4.45 4.50 -17.69
C ARG A 39 -5.30 5.65 -17.17
N SER A 40 -5.13 6.00 -15.90
CA SER A 40 -5.83 7.10 -15.25
C SER A 40 -4.93 7.78 -14.24
N ASP A 41 -5.24 9.03 -13.93
CA ASP A 41 -4.77 9.63 -12.69
C ASP A 41 -5.30 8.80 -11.50
N ALA A 42 -4.45 8.54 -10.50
CA ALA A 42 -4.77 7.67 -9.38
C ALA A 42 -5.89 8.23 -8.50
N GLU A 43 -5.94 9.56 -8.33
CA GLU A 43 -7.03 10.21 -7.60
C GLU A 43 -8.34 10.13 -8.37
N ASN A 44 -8.30 10.43 -9.66
CA ASN A 44 -9.47 10.27 -10.51
C ASN A 44 -9.98 8.81 -10.53
N PHE A 45 -9.07 7.84 -10.55
CA PHE A 45 -9.40 6.42 -10.56
C PHE A 45 -10.11 5.99 -9.27
N ILE A 46 -9.56 6.33 -8.11
CA ILE A 46 -10.12 5.88 -6.83
C ILE A 46 -11.46 6.54 -6.52
N ILE A 47 -11.66 7.80 -6.94
CA ILE A 47 -12.92 8.53 -6.76
C ILE A 47 -14.06 7.88 -7.56
N HIS A 48 -13.80 7.48 -8.80
CA HIS A 48 -14.83 6.94 -9.70
C HIS A 48 -14.93 5.42 -9.66
N SER A 49 -14.01 4.72 -8.98
CA SER A 49 -14.08 3.28 -8.81
C SER A 49 -15.26 2.90 -7.91
N SER A 50 -16.03 1.90 -8.35
CA SER A 50 -17.06 1.24 -7.54
C SER A 50 -16.51 0.01 -6.81
N LYS A 51 -15.29 -0.43 -7.13
CA LYS A 51 -14.69 -1.66 -6.59
C LYS A 51 -14.28 -1.47 -5.13
N MET A 52 -14.36 -2.55 -4.37
CA MET A 52 -13.82 -2.65 -3.01
C MET A 52 -12.52 -3.47 -3.05
N TYR A 53 -11.54 -3.08 -2.25
CA TYR A 53 -10.21 -3.67 -2.24
C TYR A 53 -9.82 -4.12 -0.82
N ASP A 54 -9.16 -5.27 -0.75
CA ASP A 54 -8.60 -5.78 0.49
C ASP A 54 -7.21 -5.20 0.75
N LEU A 55 -6.46 -4.98 -0.32
CA LEU A 55 -5.09 -4.50 -0.29
C LEU A 55 -4.86 -3.53 -1.44
N ILE A 56 -4.32 -2.35 -1.13
CA ILE A 56 -3.94 -1.33 -2.11
C ILE A 56 -2.45 -1.03 -1.92
N PHE A 57 -1.68 -1.11 -3.00
CA PHE A 57 -0.30 -0.69 -3.04
C PHE A 57 -0.18 0.67 -3.73
N ILE A 58 0.56 1.60 -3.15
CA ILE A 58 0.87 2.89 -3.75
C ILE A 58 2.38 3.01 -3.85
N ASP A 59 2.86 3.05 -5.09
CA ASP A 59 4.25 3.25 -5.45
C ASP A 59 4.28 4.33 -6.54
N ALA A 60 4.28 5.59 -6.11
CA ALA A 60 4.05 6.75 -6.97
C ALA A 60 4.86 7.95 -6.51
N TYR A 61 5.48 8.63 -7.48
CA TYR A 61 6.33 9.80 -7.26
C TYR A 61 6.04 10.85 -8.33
N ASP A 62 6.30 12.12 -8.04
CA ASP A 62 6.08 13.24 -8.96
C ASP A 62 7.19 13.43 -10.02
N GLY A 63 8.26 12.66 -9.93
CA GLY A 63 9.42 12.72 -10.82
C GLY A 63 10.71 13.17 -10.11
N ASP A 64 10.57 13.83 -8.95
CA ASP A 64 11.68 14.24 -8.08
C ASP A 64 11.77 13.35 -6.83
N ASP A 65 11.30 12.09 -6.93
CA ASP A 65 11.20 11.12 -5.83
C ASP A 65 10.33 11.59 -4.64
N ILE A 66 9.45 12.57 -4.85
CA ILE A 66 8.54 13.08 -3.83
C ILE A 66 7.16 12.43 -3.98
N PHE A 67 6.61 11.96 -2.86
CA PHE A 67 5.26 11.41 -2.84
C PHE A 67 4.24 12.53 -3.15
N PRO A 68 3.33 12.42 -4.12
CA PRO A 68 2.51 13.57 -4.52
C PRO A 68 1.53 14.04 -3.43
N ARG A 69 1.47 15.36 -3.14
CA ARG A 69 0.57 15.95 -2.11
C ARG A 69 -0.89 15.52 -2.23
N LYS A 70 -1.41 15.42 -3.46
CA LYS A 70 -2.78 14.96 -3.73
C LYS A 70 -3.10 13.57 -3.16
N LEU A 71 -2.08 12.71 -2.98
CA LEU A 71 -2.25 11.34 -2.48
C LEU A 71 -2.22 11.23 -0.95
N TRP A 72 -2.01 12.32 -0.23
CA TRP A 72 -1.99 12.31 1.24
C TRP A 72 -2.54 13.58 1.90
N ASP A 73 -3.15 14.48 1.12
CA ASP A 73 -3.87 15.61 1.71
C ASP A 73 -5.05 15.11 2.54
N SER A 74 -5.01 15.32 3.86
CA SER A 74 -6.09 14.96 4.78
C SER A 74 -7.44 15.59 4.41
N ASN A 75 -7.43 16.74 3.73
CA ASN A 75 -8.64 17.42 3.26
C ASN A 75 -8.94 17.10 1.78
N GLY A 76 -8.08 16.34 1.12
CA GLY A 76 -8.22 15.97 -0.28
C GLY A 76 -9.24 14.84 -0.50
N PRO A 77 -9.80 14.74 -1.72
CA PRO A 77 -10.80 13.70 -2.04
C PRO A 77 -10.17 12.30 -2.13
N PHE A 78 -8.84 12.20 -2.34
CA PHE A 78 -8.13 10.94 -2.45
C PHE A 78 -8.28 10.05 -1.22
N LEU A 79 -7.79 10.47 -0.04
CA LEU A 79 -7.80 9.64 1.17
C LEU A 79 -9.22 9.24 1.59
N GLN A 80 -10.17 10.17 1.45
CA GLN A 80 -11.58 9.92 1.74
C GLN A 80 -12.18 8.86 0.80
N SER A 81 -11.83 8.90 -0.48
CA SER A 81 -12.27 7.90 -1.45
C SER A 81 -11.57 6.57 -1.20
N LEU A 82 -10.26 6.59 -0.95
CA LEU A 82 -9.44 5.43 -0.62
C LEU A 82 -10.03 4.64 0.55
N GLN A 83 -10.36 5.32 1.65
CA GLN A 83 -11.00 4.69 2.82
C GLN A 83 -12.32 3.99 2.45
N ARG A 84 -13.17 4.62 1.65
CA ARG A 84 -14.46 4.03 1.20
C ARG A 84 -14.29 2.85 0.25
N ARG A 85 -13.16 2.78 -0.47
CA ARG A 85 -12.83 1.70 -1.39
C ARG A 85 -12.13 0.53 -0.69
N LEU A 86 -11.72 0.66 0.57
CA LEU A 86 -11.12 -0.41 1.33
C LEU A 86 -12.17 -1.28 2.02
N HIS A 87 -11.90 -2.57 2.15
CA HIS A 87 -12.73 -3.46 2.94
C HIS A 87 -12.79 -2.99 4.40
N PRO A 88 -13.98 -2.87 5.02
CA PRO A 88 -14.14 -2.23 6.33
C PRO A 88 -13.43 -2.95 7.48
N VAL A 89 -13.17 -4.26 7.34
CA VAL A 89 -12.57 -5.07 8.42
C VAL A 89 -11.05 -5.22 8.27
N HIS A 90 -10.57 -5.51 7.07
CA HIS A 90 -9.17 -5.88 6.81
C HIS A 90 -8.52 -5.10 5.67
N GLY A 91 -9.21 -4.09 5.12
CA GLY A 91 -8.67 -3.22 4.11
C GLY A 91 -7.35 -2.60 4.57
N THR A 92 -6.32 -2.75 3.75
CA THR A 92 -4.96 -2.32 4.06
C THR A 92 -4.37 -1.56 2.86
N VAL A 93 -3.68 -0.46 3.15
CA VAL A 93 -2.91 0.32 2.19
C VAL A 93 -1.45 0.19 2.55
N VAL A 94 -0.62 -0.06 1.54
CA VAL A 94 0.84 -0.10 1.66
C VAL A 94 1.41 0.96 0.73
N VAL A 95 2.15 1.90 1.28
CA VAL A 95 2.73 3.03 0.55
C VAL A 95 4.25 2.91 0.62
N ASN A 96 4.91 2.94 -0.53
CA ASN A 96 6.35 3.10 -0.63
C ASN A 96 6.67 4.60 -0.57
N LEU A 97 7.52 5.01 0.37
CA LEU A 97 7.95 6.39 0.56
C LEU A 97 9.48 6.45 0.49
N HIS A 98 10.03 7.43 -0.20
CA HIS A 98 11.45 7.75 -0.06
C HIS A 98 11.67 8.50 1.26
N ALA A 99 12.72 8.17 1.98
CA ALA A 99 13.06 8.89 3.21
C ALA A 99 13.69 10.24 2.84
N ASP A 100 13.12 11.34 3.34
CA ASP A 100 13.62 12.71 3.09
C ASP A 100 14.93 13.03 3.84
N SER A 101 15.66 12.04 4.35
CA SER A 101 16.89 12.26 5.10
C SER A 101 18.11 12.23 4.19
N ASP A 102 18.72 13.40 4.01
CA ASP A 102 20.05 13.57 3.41
C ASP A 102 21.09 12.79 4.24
N GLY A 103 21.33 11.53 3.88
CA GLY A 103 22.43 10.73 4.38
C GLY A 103 22.30 10.27 5.84
N GLY A 104 21.78 9.05 6.02
CA GLY A 104 22.15 8.17 7.14
C GLY A 104 21.59 8.53 8.52
N VAL A 105 20.74 7.64 9.04
CA VAL A 105 20.52 7.41 10.49
C VAL A 105 19.90 8.58 11.27
N LEU A 106 18.94 9.31 10.70
CA LEU A 106 18.15 10.34 11.41
C LEU A 106 16.64 10.14 11.22
N PRO A 107 15.82 10.59 12.20
CA PRO A 107 14.39 10.28 12.29
C PRO A 107 13.64 10.79 11.06
N MET A 108 12.52 10.13 10.78
CA MET A 108 11.56 10.44 9.74
C MET A 108 11.50 11.95 9.42
N GLY A 109 11.74 12.30 8.15
CA GLY A 109 11.64 13.68 7.69
C GLY A 109 10.25 14.25 8.01
N LYS A 110 10.19 15.58 8.25
CA LYS A 110 8.93 16.26 8.59
C LYS A 110 7.82 15.96 7.58
N TYR A 111 8.20 15.82 6.32
CA TYR A 111 7.29 15.52 5.23
C TYR A 111 6.74 14.08 5.33
N VAL A 112 7.59 13.05 5.41
CA VAL A 112 7.13 11.65 5.59
C VAL A 112 6.31 11.48 6.89
N THR A 113 6.65 12.18 7.98
CA THR A 113 5.82 12.18 9.20
C THR A 113 4.40 12.71 8.95
N GLN A 114 4.26 13.78 8.16
CA GLN A 114 2.94 14.32 7.82
C GLN A 114 2.14 13.36 6.94
N VAL A 115 2.78 12.70 5.97
CA VAL A 115 2.16 11.65 5.15
C VAL A 115 1.62 10.54 6.05
N CYS A 116 2.46 9.98 6.92
CA CYS A 116 2.05 8.88 7.79
C CYS A 116 0.94 9.27 8.76
N ARG A 117 0.96 10.49 9.30
CA ARG A 117 -0.13 11.00 10.13
C ARG A 117 -1.44 11.09 9.35
N ALA A 118 -1.43 11.60 8.13
CA ALA A 118 -2.64 11.71 7.31
C ALA A 118 -3.29 10.34 7.05
N TYR A 119 -2.48 9.32 6.71
CA TYR A 119 -2.98 7.96 6.53
C TYR A 119 -3.49 7.34 7.85
N LYS A 120 -2.78 7.56 8.97
CA LYS A 120 -3.22 7.09 10.28
C LYS A 120 -4.56 7.73 10.67
N GLU A 121 -4.71 9.04 10.51
CA GLU A 121 -5.95 9.74 10.87
C GLU A 121 -7.11 9.29 9.97
N SER A 122 -6.85 9.04 8.69
CA SER A 122 -7.88 8.58 7.75
C SER A 122 -8.29 7.13 7.96
N LEU A 123 -7.37 6.23 8.35
CA LEU A 123 -7.63 4.78 8.41
C LEU A 123 -7.68 4.24 9.86
N GLY A 124 -7.21 4.98 10.84
CA GLY A 124 -7.27 4.64 12.27
C GLY A 124 -6.09 3.84 12.80
N PHE A 125 -5.33 3.16 11.93
CA PHE A 125 -4.12 2.43 12.33
C PHE A 125 -3.04 2.52 11.26
N ALA A 126 -1.80 2.78 11.67
CA ALA A 126 -0.65 2.76 10.78
C ALA A 126 0.67 2.44 11.49
N PHE A 127 1.59 1.79 10.78
CA PHE A 127 2.97 1.59 11.18
C PHE A 127 3.89 1.77 9.97
N ILE A 128 5.18 1.94 10.22
CA ILE A 128 6.22 2.02 9.20
C ILE A 128 7.30 0.96 9.44
N ILE A 129 7.95 0.56 8.36
CA ILE A 129 9.16 -0.26 8.37
C ILE A 129 10.17 0.37 7.42
N SER A 130 11.38 0.64 7.90
CA SER A 130 12.47 1.10 7.03
C SER A 130 13.09 -0.06 6.26
N VAL A 131 13.50 0.23 5.02
CA VAL A 131 14.30 -0.66 4.17
C VAL A 131 15.64 0.02 3.90
N PRO A 132 16.64 -0.11 4.80
CA PRO A 132 17.80 0.79 4.80
C PRO A 132 18.70 0.73 3.58
N TRP A 133 18.71 -0.38 2.84
CA TRP A 133 19.51 -0.49 1.62
C TRP A 133 18.95 0.36 0.47
N LEU A 134 17.66 0.71 0.55
CA LEU A 134 16.94 1.46 -0.47
C LEU A 134 16.64 2.90 -0.04
N CYS A 135 16.94 3.28 1.20
CA CYS A 135 16.51 4.55 1.79
C CYS A 135 14.99 4.78 1.70
N ASN A 136 14.21 3.69 1.69
CA ASN A 136 12.75 3.73 1.60
C ASN A 136 12.10 3.38 2.94
N LEU A 137 10.90 3.91 3.13
CA LEU A 137 10.00 3.62 4.22
C LEU A 137 8.74 2.98 3.63
N THR A 138 8.39 1.81 4.14
CA THR A 138 7.10 1.19 3.84
C THR A 138 6.11 1.62 4.91
N LEU A 139 5.16 2.47 4.54
CA LEU A 139 4.01 2.81 5.38
C LEU A 139 2.90 1.79 5.16
N VAL A 140 2.42 1.18 6.22
CA VAL A 140 1.25 0.30 6.21
C VAL A 140 0.16 0.96 7.04
N ALA A 141 -1.00 1.19 6.43
CA ALA A 141 -2.16 1.77 7.09
C ALA A 141 -3.40 0.90 6.85
N SER A 142 -4.26 0.74 7.86
CA SER A 142 -5.42 -0.13 7.79
C SER A 142 -6.57 0.45 8.60
N ASN A 143 -7.80 0.06 8.24
CA ASN A 143 -9.04 0.45 8.93
C ASN A 143 -9.06 0.11 10.44
N GLY A 144 -8.12 -0.72 10.93
CA GLY A 144 -7.93 -1.00 12.36
C GLY A 144 -9.06 -1.82 13.03
N VAL A 145 -10.19 -2.01 12.34
CA VAL A 145 -11.38 -2.72 12.83
C VAL A 145 -11.07 -4.20 13.11
N GLY A 146 -10.41 -4.89 12.17
CA GLY A 146 -10.03 -6.30 12.30
C GLY A 146 -9.02 -6.60 13.41
N LEU A 147 -8.35 -5.59 13.95
CA LEU A 147 -7.47 -5.71 15.13
C LEU A 147 -8.27 -5.70 16.45
N GLY A 148 -9.61 -5.62 16.38
CA GLY A 148 -10.53 -5.93 17.47
C GLY A 148 -10.58 -4.93 18.63
N ARG A 149 -9.94 -3.75 18.53
CA ARG A 149 -9.76 -2.87 19.70
C ARG A 149 -9.86 -1.35 19.49
N VAL A 150 -9.94 -0.87 18.25
CA VAL A 150 -10.05 0.59 18.01
C VAL A 150 -11.39 1.16 18.50
N HIS A 151 -12.46 0.36 18.52
CA HIS A 151 -13.78 0.78 19.01
C HIS A 151 -13.90 0.81 20.55
N GLN A 152 -12.90 0.36 21.31
CA GLN A 152 -12.94 0.30 22.79
C GLN A 152 -11.94 1.24 23.47
N GLY A 153 -11.30 2.16 22.75
CA GLY A 153 -10.35 3.11 23.34
C GLY A 153 -9.06 2.46 23.87
N ILE A 154 -8.79 1.20 23.52
CA ILE A 154 -7.56 0.50 23.90
C ILE A 154 -6.48 0.82 22.86
N SER A 155 -5.47 1.58 23.27
CA SER A 155 -4.26 1.80 22.47
C SER A 155 -3.62 0.44 22.15
N LEU A 156 -3.43 0.15 20.85
CA LEU A 156 -2.67 -1.02 20.42
C LEU A 156 -1.21 -0.86 20.88
N SER A 157 -0.73 -1.82 21.69
CA SER A 157 0.67 -1.86 22.08
C SER A 157 1.54 -2.19 20.86
N ARG A 158 2.63 -1.43 20.69
CA ARG A 158 3.68 -1.68 19.69
C ARG A 158 4.12 -3.15 19.69
N ASP A 159 4.34 -3.72 20.87
CA ASP A 159 4.87 -5.08 21.01
C ASP A 159 3.86 -6.15 20.61
N LEU A 160 2.56 -5.90 20.84
CA LEU A 160 1.49 -6.80 20.40
C LEU A 160 1.40 -6.84 18.87
N VAL A 161 1.44 -5.66 18.23
CA VAL A 161 1.40 -5.55 16.77
C VAL A 161 2.64 -6.21 16.17
N LEU A 162 3.83 -5.89 16.68
CA LEU A 162 5.08 -6.45 16.20
C LEU A 162 5.11 -7.97 16.34
N SER A 163 4.68 -8.51 17.49
CA SER A 163 4.62 -9.96 17.71
C SER A 163 3.66 -10.66 16.75
N ALA A 164 2.48 -10.07 16.52
CA ALA A 164 1.52 -10.59 15.55
C ALA A 164 2.08 -10.56 14.13
N LEU A 165 2.74 -9.46 13.74
CA LEU A 165 3.36 -9.31 12.44
C LEU A 165 4.45 -10.36 12.22
N LEU A 166 5.38 -10.53 13.17
CA LEU A 166 6.43 -11.55 13.09
C LEU A 166 5.86 -12.97 12.95
N SER A 167 4.80 -13.29 13.71
CA SER A 167 4.13 -14.59 13.61
C SER A 167 3.52 -14.82 12.23
N LYS A 168 2.83 -13.82 11.66
CA LYS A 168 2.20 -13.92 10.35
C LYS A 168 3.19 -13.87 9.20
N SER A 169 4.26 -13.07 9.30
CA SER A 169 5.34 -13.04 8.30
C SER A 169 6.02 -14.40 8.16
N ASN A 170 6.33 -15.09 9.27
CA ASN A 170 6.86 -16.46 9.22
C ASN A 170 5.96 -17.42 8.43
N MET A 171 4.64 -17.34 8.65
CA MET A 171 3.66 -18.17 7.96
C MET A 171 3.64 -17.85 6.46
N VAL A 172 3.63 -16.56 6.09
CA VAL A 172 3.63 -16.13 4.67
C VAL A 172 4.94 -16.53 3.97
N GLU A 173 6.08 -16.32 4.62
CA GLU A 173 7.40 -16.73 4.11
C GLU A 173 7.44 -18.23 3.79
N SER A 174 6.94 -19.06 4.71
CA SER A 174 6.90 -20.51 4.52
C SER A 174 5.89 -20.95 3.44
N LEU A 175 4.74 -20.27 3.32
CA LEU A 175 3.71 -20.63 2.33
C LEU A 175 4.10 -20.23 0.91
N LEU A 176 4.79 -19.10 0.76
CA LEU A 176 5.21 -18.58 -0.54
C LEU A 176 6.62 -19.04 -0.95
N ASP A 177 7.30 -19.80 -0.10
CA ASP A 177 8.68 -20.25 -0.30
C ASP A 177 9.62 -19.10 -0.68
N LEU A 178 9.56 -18.00 0.09
CA LEU A 178 10.30 -16.78 -0.23
C LEU A 178 11.80 -17.04 -0.10
N PRO A 179 12.62 -16.57 -1.06
CA PRO A 179 14.06 -16.84 -1.09
C PRO A 179 14.84 -16.16 0.05
N PHE A 180 14.22 -15.17 0.72
CA PHE A 180 14.82 -14.42 1.82
C PHE A 180 13.78 -14.09 2.88
N SER A 181 14.21 -14.08 4.14
CA SER A 181 13.34 -13.71 5.26
C SER A 181 13.24 -12.19 5.43
N CYS A 182 12.01 -11.68 5.55
CA CYS A 182 11.72 -10.28 5.79
C CYS A 182 11.75 -9.93 7.29
N LEU A 183 11.81 -10.92 8.18
CA LEU A 183 11.73 -10.74 9.64
C LEU A 183 12.77 -9.77 10.19
N GLN A 184 13.99 -9.78 9.65
CA GLN A 184 15.07 -8.92 10.15
C GLN A 184 14.75 -7.44 9.93
N TYR A 185 14.12 -7.11 8.79
CA TYR A 185 13.68 -5.75 8.49
C TYR A 185 12.56 -5.31 9.44
N ILE A 186 11.58 -6.19 9.65
CA ILE A 186 10.47 -5.94 10.57
C ILE A 186 10.99 -5.73 12.00
N LYS A 187 11.93 -6.55 12.48
CA LYS A 187 12.42 -6.45 13.87
C LYS A 187 13.19 -5.16 14.14
N ARG A 188 14.02 -4.72 13.18
CA ARG A 188 14.96 -3.63 13.41
C ARG A 188 14.27 -2.27 13.40
N ASP A 189 13.43 -2.02 12.40
CA ASP A 189 13.00 -0.66 12.05
C ASP A 189 11.46 -0.50 12.11
N PHE A 190 10.77 -1.32 12.90
CA PHE A 190 9.33 -1.18 13.12
C PHE A 190 8.99 -0.03 14.07
N GLU A 191 8.16 0.87 13.59
CA GLU A 191 7.63 2.00 14.33
C GLU A 191 6.11 2.13 14.13
N LEU A 192 5.38 2.28 15.23
CA LEU A 192 3.94 2.56 15.20
C LEU A 192 3.74 4.07 15.02
N VAL A 193 2.91 4.48 14.08
CA VAL A 193 2.64 5.92 13.87
C VAL A 193 1.83 6.46 15.06
N VAL A 194 2.29 7.54 15.69
CA VAL A 194 1.65 8.19 16.85
C VAL A 194 0.86 9.44 16.46
#